data_AF-A0A1G3TQQ5-F1
#
_entry.id   AF-A0A1G3TQQ5-F1
#
_cell.length_a   1.000
_cell.length_b   1.000
_cell.length_c   1.000
_cell.angle_alpha   90.00
_cell.angle_beta   90.00
_cell.angle_gamma   90.00
#
_symmetry.space_group_name_H-M   'P 1'
#
loop_
_entity.id
_entity.type
_entity.pdbx_description
1 polymer ?
#
loop_
_entity_poly.entity_id
_entity_poly.type
_entity_poly.pdbx_seq_one_letter_code
_entity_poly.pdbx_strand_id
1 'polypeptide(L)' 'MMQFVVIGEIISRLDEKFKTSHSEIPWQKIKDFRNIIAHDYFGIDVDEIWDIINNKLLPLKNDINGLLEK' A
#
# COMPACT_ATOMS: atom_id res chain seq x y z
N MET A 1 -1.72 5.27 11.56
CA MET A 1 -2.79 4.30 11.20
C MET A 1 -3.73 4.84 10.13
N MET A 2 -4.43 5.97 10.33
CA MET A 2 -5.32 6.53 9.29
C MET A 2 -4.65 6.75 7.91
N GLN A 3 -3.38 7.18 7.89
CA GLN A 3 -2.63 7.36 6.65
C GLN A 3 -2.53 6.09 5.80
N PHE A 4 -2.37 4.91 6.42
CA PHE A 4 -2.35 3.64 5.70
C PHE A 4 -3.69 3.31 5.05
N VAL A 5 -4.79 3.61 5.75
CA VAL A 5 -6.16 3.44 5.21
C VAL A 5 -6.36 4.32 3.99
N VAL A 6 -5.94 5.59 4.06
CA VAL A 6 -6.05 6.53 2.93
C VAL A 6 -5.26 6.03 1.72
N ILE A 7 -4.02 5.59 1.91
CA ILE A 7 -3.18 5.06 0.83
C ILE A 7 -3.86 3.87 0.14
N GLY A 8 -4.31 2.87 0.91
CA GLY A 8 -4.95 1.69 0.33
C GLY A 8 -6.30 1.98 -0.30
N GLU A 9 -7.07 2.92 0.25
CA GLU A 9 -8.34 3.37 -0.32
C GLU A 9 -8.13 4.02 -1.70
N ILE A 10 -7.14 4.90 -1.85
CA ILE A 10 -6.83 5.53 -3.14
C ILE A 10 -6.33 4.50 -4.15
N ILE A 11 -5.44 3.59 -3.74
CA ILE A 11 -4.95 2.51 -4.61
C ILE A 11 -6.09 1.60 -5.07
N SER A 12 -7.08 1.34 -4.21
CA SER A 12 -8.22 0.49 -4.58
C SER A 12 -9.03 1.05 -5.76
N ARG A 13 -9.02 2.38 -5.94
CA ARG A 13 -9.75 3.10 -7.00
C ARG A 13 -9.02 3.20 -8.33
N LEU A 14 -7.74 2.78 -8.39
CA LEU A 14 -7.03 2.71 -9.66
C LEU A 14 -7.65 1.64 -10.56
N ASP A 15 -7.63 1.87 -11.88
CA ASP A 15 -8.15 0.92 -12.85
C ASP A 15 -7.37 -0.39 -12.86
N GLU A 16 -8.07 -1.52 -13.04
CA GLU A 16 -7.42 -2.84 -13.08
C GLU A 16 -6.43 -2.99 -14.23
N LYS A 17 -6.68 -2.33 -15.37
CA LYS A 17 -5.72 -2.28 -16.48
C LYS A 17 -4.40 -1.62 -16.06
N PHE A 18 -4.49 -0.53 -15.31
CA PHE A 18 -3.32 0.19 -14.78
C PHE A 18 -2.55 -0.66 -13.78
N LYS A 19 -3.26 -1.31 -12.84
CA LYS A 19 -2.62 -2.22 -11.88
C LYS A 19 -1.93 -3.39 -12.57
N THR A 20 -2.55 -3.92 -13.63
CA THR A 20 -1.99 -5.03 -14.41
C THR A 20 -0.76 -4.60 -15.21
N SER A 21 -0.76 -3.40 -15.79
CA SER A 21 0.40 -2.87 -16.52
C SER A 21 1.57 -2.50 -15.61
N HIS A 22 1.32 -2.31 -14.31
CA HIS A 22 2.30 -1.95 -13.28
C HIS A 22 2.40 -3.01 -12.19
N SER A 23 2.49 -4.28 -12.58
CA SER A 23 2.49 -5.43 -11.66
C SER A 23 3.73 -5.54 -10.75
N GLU A 24 4.76 -4.72 -11.00
CA GLU A 24 5.91 -4.55 -10.11
C GLU A 24 5.54 -3.99 -8.74
N ILE A 25 4.46 -3.20 -8.67
CA ILE A 25 3.94 -2.66 -7.41
C ILE A 25 2.95 -3.68 -6.82
N PRO A 26 3.08 -4.05 -5.53
CA PRO A 26 2.23 -5.07 -4.91
C PRO A 26 0.84 -4.52 -4.51
N TRP A 27 0.04 -4.07 -5.48
CA TRP A 27 -1.25 -3.41 -5.29
C TRP A 27 -2.20 -4.16 -4.35
N GLN A 28 -2.32 -5.47 -4.54
CA GLN A 28 -3.23 -6.31 -3.76
C GLN A 28 -2.79 -6.36 -2.29
N LYS A 29 -1.48 -6.46 -2.01
CA LYS A 29 -0.98 -6.45 -0.62
C LYS A 29 -1.30 -5.14 0.09
N ILE A 30 -1.21 -4.01 -0.62
CA ILE A 30 -1.52 -2.70 -0.04
C ILE A 30 -3.02 -2.57 0.27
N LYS A 31 -3.87 -3.12 -0.59
CA LYS A 31 -5.32 -3.18 -0.37
C LYS A 31 -5.68 -4.09 0.79
N ASP A 32 -5.07 -5.26 0.88
CA ASP A 32 -5.28 -6.23 1.97
C ASP A 32 -4.84 -5.63 3.31
N PHE A 33 -3.68 -4.97 3.33
CA PHE A 33 -3.20 -4.24 4.49
C PHE A 33 -4.19 -3.16 4.95
N ARG A 34 -4.77 -2.38 4.04
CA ARG A 34 -5.83 -1.41 4.38
C ARG A 34 -7.03 -2.06 5.06
N ASN A 35 -7.42 -3.27 4.64
CA ASN A 35 -8.55 -3.98 5.27
C ASN A 35 -8.21 -4.39 6.70
N ILE A 36 -7.00 -4.88 6.94
CA ILE A 36 -6.52 -5.23 8.29
C ILE A 36 -6.51 -3.98 9.19
N ILE A 37 -5.93 -2.87 8.72
CA ILE A 37 -5.85 -1.62 9.50
C ILE A 37 -7.24 -1.04 9.82
N ALA A 38 -8.19 -1.15 8.90
CA ALA A 38 -9.52 -0.57 9.05
C ALA A 38 -10.48 -1.41 9.89
N HIS A 39 -10.32 -2.74 9.92
CA HIS A 39 -11.28 -3.65 10.54
C HIS A 39 -10.75 -4.41 11.76
N ASP A 40 -9.44 -4.65 11.84
CA ASP A 40 -8.84 -5.54 12.85
C ASP A 40 -7.74 -4.83 13.67
N TYR A 41 -8.04 -3.61 14.11
CA TYR A 41 -7.08 -2.73 14.79
C TYR A 41 -6.39 -3.38 16.01
N PHE A 42 -7.07 -4.30 16.69
CA PHE A 42 -6.55 -4.98 17.89
C PHE A 42 -5.64 -6.18 17.57
N GLY A 43 -5.69 -6.74 16.36
CA GLY A 43 -4.91 -7.90 15.94
C GLY A 43 -3.62 -7.57 15.19
N ILE A 44 -3.25 -6.28 15.10
CA ILE A 44 -2.13 -5.82 14.29
C ILE A 44 -0.81 -6.10 15.01
N ASP A 45 0.10 -6.78 14.32
CA ASP A 45 1.47 -6.97 14.76
C ASP A 45 2.26 -5.65 14.64
N VAL A 46 2.74 -5.14 15.78
CA VAL A 46 3.50 -3.88 15.84
C VAL A 46 4.84 -4.00 15.12
N ASP A 47 5.46 -5.19 15.12
CA ASP A 47 6.71 -5.43 14.41
C ASP A 47 6.49 -5.39 12.89
N GLU A 48 5.33 -5.85 12.42
CA GLU A 48 4.95 -5.73 11.00
C GLU A 48 4.75 -4.26 10.61
N ILE A 49 4.08 -3.47 11.45
CA ILE A 49 3.94 -2.02 11.19
C ILE A 49 5.30 -1.33 11.15
N TRP A 50 6.20 -1.70 12.06
CA TRP A 50 7.54 -1.15 12.11
C TRP A 50 8.35 -1.50 10.83
N ASP A 51 8.26 -2.74 10.36
CA ASP A 51 8.88 -3.15 9.08
C ASP A 51 8.30 -2.37 7.89
N ILE A 52 6.97 -2.19 7.85
CA ILE A 52 6.32 -1.44 6.77
C ILE A 52 6.84 0.00 6.70
N ILE A 53 6.91 0.68 7.85
CA ILE A 53 7.35 2.07 7.93
C ILE A 53 8.81 2.19 7.47
N ASN A 54 9.69 1.33 7.97
CA ASN A 54 11.13 1.46 7.74
C ASN A 54 11.58 0.90 6.39
N ASN A 55 10.92 -0.17 5.90
CA ASN A 55 11.44 -0.96 4.79
C ASN A 55 10.52 -1.02 3.56
N LYS A 56 9.22 -0.67 3.68
CA LYS A 56 8.26 -0.83 2.57
C LYS A 56 7.73 0.49 2.00
N LEU A 57 7.60 1.53 2.83
CA LEU A 57 7.08 2.82 2.38
C LEU A 57 8.02 3.54 1.39
N LEU A 58 9.33 3.51 1.62
CA LEU A 58 10.28 4.18 0.74
C LEU A 58 10.34 3.52 -0.66
N PRO A 59 10.45 2.18 -0.79
CA PRO A 59 10.31 1.52 -2.09
C PRO A 59 9.00 1.88 -2.81
N LEU A 60 7.86 1.80 -2.13
CA LEU A 60 6.56 2.14 -2.73
C LEU A 60 6.53 3.59 -3.25
N LYS A 61 7.12 4.53 -2.51
CA LYS A 61 7.21 5.93 -2.96
C LYS A 61 8.07 6.05 -4.23
N ASN A 62 9.19 5.35 -4.29
CA ASN A 62 10.08 5.37 -5.46
C ASN A 62 9.39 4.77 -6.68
N ASP A 63 8.67 3.66 -6.50
CA ASP A 63 7.92 3.03 -7.58
C ASP A 63 6.86 3.99 -8.14
N ILE A 64 6.08 4.63 -7.26
CA ILE A 64 5.07 5.64 -7.66
C ILE A 64 5.71 6.83 -8.38
N ASN A 65 6.83 7.36 -7.89
CA ASN A 65 7.54 8.46 -8.55
C ASN A 65 8.01 8.05 -9.96
N GLY A 66 8.50 6.82 -10.13
CA GLY A 66 8.87 6.29 -11.43
C GLY A 66 7.71 6.17 -12.43
N LEU A 67 6.46 6.14 -11.95
CA LEU A 67 5.25 6.22 -12.80
C LEU A 67 4.92 7.66 -13.22
N LEU A 68 5.32 8.67 -12.42
CA LEU A 68 5.02 10.08 -12.67
C LEU A 68 6.05 10.77 -13.57
N GLU A 69 7.28 10.26 -13.59
CA GLU A 69 8.38 10.81 -14.38
C GLU A 69 8.45 10.24 -15.82
N LYS A 70 7.44 9.48 -16.23
CA LYS A 70 7.23 8.99 -17.61
C LYS A 70 6.17 9.81 -18.34
#